data_AF-A0A101V1R1-F1
#
_entry.id   AF-A0A101V1R1-F1
#
_cell.length_a   1.000
_cell.length_b   1.000
_cell.length_c   1.000
_cell.angle_alpha   90.00
_cell.angle_beta   90.00
_cell.angle_gamma   90.00
#
_symmetry.space_group_name_H-M   'P 1'
#
loop_
_entity.id
_entity.type
_entity.pdbx_description
1 polymer ?
#
loop_
_entity_poly.entity_id
_entity_poly.type
_entity_poly.pdbx_seq_one_letter_code
_entity_poly.pdbx_strand_id
1 'polypeptide(L)'
;MARAWEADPSALFVKRLGKSAAELGNSKDDDECPDIWQLSNGDVAVIGRDLTAHYRSRLPSEVNLGPDERLVVIPGNMLSAAKVDIPDA
;
A
#
# COMPACT_ATOMS: atom_id res chain seq x y z
N MET A 1 19.28 -12.95 12.79
CA MET A 1 19.24 -13.17 11.33
C MET A 1 18.95 -11.81 10.72
N ALA A 2 19.83 -11.27 9.88
CA ALA A 2 19.52 -10.04 9.14
C ALA A 2 18.35 -10.34 8.19
N ARG A 3 17.34 -9.46 8.14
CA ARG A 3 16.27 -9.58 7.16
C ARG A 3 16.86 -9.51 5.76
N ALA A 4 16.28 -10.27 4.82
CA ALA A 4 16.70 -10.24 3.42
C ALA A 4 16.39 -8.89 2.75
N TRP A 5 15.44 -8.13 3.29
CA TRP A 5 15.03 -6.80 2.84
C TRP A 5 14.46 -6.01 4.03
N GLU A 6 14.71 -4.71 4.09
CA GLU A 6 14.10 -3.77 5.04
C GLU A 6 13.72 -2.48 4.32
N ALA A 7 12.58 -1.90 4.71
CA ALA A 7 12.13 -0.61 4.16
C ALA A 7 13.11 0.50 4.55
N ASP A 8 13.53 1.31 3.58
CA ASP A 8 14.39 2.48 3.81
C ASP A 8 13.53 3.70 4.18
N PRO A 9 13.54 4.16 5.45
CA PRO A 9 12.74 5.31 5.87
C PRO A 9 13.24 6.65 5.28
N SER A 10 14.39 6.67 4.62
CA SER A 10 14.93 7.85 3.94
C SER A 10 14.50 7.95 2.47
N ALA A 11 13.83 6.92 1.93
CA ALA A 11 13.33 6.93 0.56
C ALA A 11 12.22 7.97 0.38
N LEU A 12 12.26 8.67 -0.76
CA LEU A 12 11.34 9.76 -1.08
C LEU A 12 10.21 9.27 -2.00
N PHE A 13 9.04 9.90 -1.90
CA PHE A 13 7.93 9.69 -2.85
C PHE A 13 8.27 10.28 -4.21
N VAL A 14 8.32 9.46 -5.26
CA VAL A 14 8.74 9.89 -6.61
C VAL A 14 7.57 9.97 -7.58
N LYS A 15 6.76 8.92 -7.66
CA LYS A 15 5.70 8.81 -8.65
C LYS A 15 4.47 8.13 -8.06
N ARG A 16 3.29 8.74 -8.23
CA ARG A 16 2.01 8.07 -7.96
C ARG A 16 1.78 6.99 -9.02
N LEU A 17 1.37 5.80 -8.58
CA LEU A 17 0.97 4.70 -9.46
C LEU A 17 -0.55 4.72 -9.61
N GLY A 18 -1.03 4.93 -10.83
CA GLY A 18 -2.44 5.02 -11.16
C GLY A 18 -3.05 6.39 -10.87
N LYS A 19 -4.33 6.38 -10.50
CA LYS A 19 -5.14 7.59 -10.27
C LYS A 19 -5.25 7.90 -8.79
N SER A 20 -5.45 9.17 -8.46
CA SER A 20 -5.75 9.58 -7.09
C SER A 20 -7.10 9.04 -6.61
N ALA A 21 -7.26 8.95 -5.29
CA ALA A 21 -8.55 8.58 -4.69
C ALA A 21 -9.69 9.52 -5.11
N ALA A 22 -9.41 10.82 -5.31
CA ALA A 22 -10.38 11.79 -5.81
C ALA A 22 -10.83 11.47 -7.25
N GLU A 23 -9.90 11.16 -8.15
CA GLU A 23 -10.22 10.76 -9.53
C GLU A 23 -11.02 9.46 -9.63
N LEU A 24 -10.92 8.60 -8.62
CA LEU A 24 -11.68 7.35 -8.52
C LEU A 24 -12.97 7.46 -7.70
N GLY A 25 -13.27 8.64 -7.14
CA GLY A 25 -14.44 8.84 -6.27
C GLY A 25 -14.35 8.14 -4.92
N ASN A 26 -13.14 7.77 -4.48
CA ASN A 26 -12.86 7.11 -3.21
C ASN A 26 -12.58 8.10 -2.06
N SER A 27 -12.57 9.40 -2.33
CA SER A 27 -12.44 10.47 -1.33
C SER A 27 -13.78 11.19 -1.18
N LYS A 28 -14.26 11.33 0.06
CA LYS A 28 -15.48 12.12 0.37
C LYS A 28 -15.21 13.42 1.12
N ASP A 29 -14.12 13.48 1.86
CA ASP A 29 -13.64 14.65 2.60
C ASP A 29 -12.09 14.57 2.70
N ASP A 30 -11.44 15.71 2.92
CA ASP A 30 -9.99 15.98 2.78
C ASP A 30 -9.02 15.04 3.56
N ASP A 31 -9.52 14.14 4.41
CA ASP A 31 -8.70 13.41 5.39
C ASP A 31 -8.41 11.93 5.06
N GLU A 32 -9.16 11.29 4.14
CA GLU A 32 -8.97 9.88 3.82
C GLU A 32 -8.76 9.65 2.32
N CYS A 33 -7.49 9.73 1.89
CA CYS A 33 -7.09 9.46 0.51
C CYS A 33 -6.16 8.24 0.46
N PRO A 34 -6.68 7.02 0.18
CA PRO A 34 -5.80 5.91 -0.14
C PRO A 34 -4.94 6.29 -1.36
N ASP A 35 -3.69 5.84 -1.40
CA ASP A 35 -2.76 6.16 -2.49
C ASP A 35 -1.70 5.07 -2.65
N ILE A 36 -1.12 4.98 -3.85
CA ILE A 36 -0.04 4.03 -4.18
C ILE A 36 1.09 4.82 -4.82
N TRP A 37 2.29 4.72 -4.26
CA TRP A 37 3.45 5.50 -4.70
C TRP A 37 4.68 4.62 -4.89
N GLN A 38 5.44 4.90 -5.94
CA GLN A 38 6.81 4.44 -6.08
C GLN A 38 7.76 5.37 -5.32
N LEU A 39 8.66 4.76 -4.56
CA LEU A 39 9.71 5.42 -3.80
C LEU A 39 11.01 5.53 -4.61
N SER A 40 11.92 6.42 -4.18
CA SER A 40 13.17 6.74 -4.88
C SER A 40 14.15 5.57 -4.97
N ASN A 41 14.03 4.58 -4.10
CA ASN A 41 14.81 3.35 -4.11
C ASN A 41 14.14 2.21 -4.91
N GLY A 42 12.96 2.46 -5.51
CA GLY A 42 12.19 1.48 -6.28
C GLY A 42 11.13 0.72 -5.48
N ASP A 43 11.09 0.85 -4.15
CA ASP A 43 10.05 0.27 -3.32
C ASP A 43 8.67 0.91 -3.59
N VAL A 44 7.61 0.29 -3.10
CA VAL A 44 6.23 0.78 -3.25
C VAL A 44 5.61 1.06 -1.88
N ALA A 45 5.13 2.28 -1.69
CA ALA A 45 4.33 2.67 -0.54
C ALA A 45 2.84 2.54 -0.87
N VAL A 46 2.08 1.92 0.04
CA VAL A 46 0.63 1.75 -0.06
C VAL A 46 -0.04 2.41 1.14
N ILE A 47 -0.90 3.38 0.89
CA ILE A 47 -1.64 4.12 1.90
C ILE A 47 -3.10 3.67 1.85
N GLY A 48 -3.65 3.26 2.98
CA GLY A 48 -5.02 2.76 3.10
C GLY A 48 -5.43 2.62 4.56
N ARG A 49 -6.47 1.82 4.81
CA ARG A 49 -7.00 1.60 6.15
C ARG A 49 -6.27 0.47 6.86
N ASP A 50 -5.63 0.76 7.99
CA ASP A 50 -5.07 -0.28 8.86
C ASP A 50 -6.20 -1.13 9.47
N LEU A 51 -6.23 -2.42 9.12
CA LEU A 51 -7.16 -3.40 9.66
C LEU A 51 -6.43 -4.58 10.31
N THR A 52 -5.17 -4.38 10.72
CA THR A 52 -4.31 -5.39 11.35
C THR A 52 -5.04 -6.12 12.48
N ALA A 53 -5.62 -5.39 13.43
CA ALA A 53 -6.33 -5.99 14.56
C ALA A 53 -7.56 -6.81 14.14
N HIS A 54 -8.28 -6.36 13.12
CA HIS A 54 -9.49 -7.03 12.63
C HIS A 54 -9.19 -8.31 11.86
N TYR A 55 -8.04 -8.39 11.18
CA TYR A 55 -7.67 -9.55 10.36
C TYR A 55 -6.74 -10.52 11.06
N ARG A 56 -6.08 -10.15 12.17
CA ARG A 56 -5.09 -10.99 12.86
C ARG A 56 -5.58 -12.40 13.18
N SER A 57 -6.85 -12.57 13.57
CA SER A 57 -7.45 -13.88 13.88
C SER A 57 -8.01 -14.62 12.66
N ARG A 58 -8.02 -13.98 11.49
CA ARG A 58 -8.61 -14.46 10.23
C ARG A 58 -7.57 -14.57 9.11
N LEU A 59 -6.28 -14.44 9.45
CA LEU A 59 -5.21 -14.59 8.46
C LEU A 59 -5.21 -16.02 7.90
N PRO A 60 -4.97 -16.19 6.59
CA PRO A 60 -4.69 -17.50 6.01
C PRO A 60 -3.50 -18.17 6.73
N SER A 61 -3.46 -19.50 6.74
CA SER A 61 -2.42 -20.27 7.44
C SER A 61 -0.99 -20.00 6.95
N GLU A 62 -0.85 -19.50 5.73
CA GLU A 62 0.44 -19.21 5.08
C GLU A 62 0.91 -17.77 5.29
N VAL A 63 0.06 -16.91 5.89
CA VAL A 63 0.35 -15.49 6.09
C VAL A 63 0.60 -15.24 7.58
N ASN A 64 1.77 -14.69 7.89
CA ASN A 64 2.09 -14.22 9.24
C ASN A 64 2.45 -12.73 9.19
N LEU A 65 2.09 -12.01 10.25
CA LEU A 65 2.47 -10.60 10.43
C LEU A 65 3.55 -10.49 11.50
N GLY A 66 4.70 -9.96 11.12
CA GLY A 66 5.77 -9.59 12.03
C GLY A 66 5.38 -8.45 12.98
N PRO A 67 6.19 -8.20 14.03
CA PRO A 67 5.88 -7.18 15.04
C PRO A 67 5.84 -5.75 14.49
N ASP A 68 6.51 -5.49 13.38
CA ASP A 68 6.63 -4.20 12.70
C ASP A 68 5.92 -4.18 11.33
N GLU A 69 5.09 -5.20 11.07
CA GLU A 69 4.26 -5.27 9.86
C GLU A 69 2.81 -4.88 10.18
N ARG A 70 2.15 -4.26 9.20
CA ARG A 70 0.75 -3.85 9.28
C ARG A 70 -0.01 -4.37 8.07
N LEU A 71 -1.25 -4.81 8.31
CA LEU A 71 -2.18 -5.15 7.25
C LEU A 71 -3.04 -3.93 6.93
N VAL A 72 -2.77 -3.34 5.76
CA VAL A 72 -3.47 -2.17 5.24
C VAL A 72 -4.37 -2.59 4.08
N VAL A 73 -5.60 -2.09 4.05
CA VAL A 73 -6.58 -2.36 3.00
C VAL A 73 -6.82 -1.11 2.16
N ILE A 74 -6.78 -1.27 0.84
CA ILE A 74 -7.10 -0.24 -0.16
C ILE A 74 -8.32 -0.65 -1.00
N PRO A 75 -9.06 0.32 -1.58
CA PRO A 75 -10.08 0.02 -2.59
C PRO A 75 -9.50 -0.73 -3.80
N GLY A 76 -10.17 -1.78 -4.27
CA GLY A 76 -9.66 -2.60 -5.38
C GLY A 76 -9.53 -1.84 -6.72
N ASN A 77 -10.33 -0.79 -6.92
CA ASN A 77 -10.21 0.09 -8.09
C ASN A 77 -8.92 0.94 -8.06
N MET A 78 -8.36 1.26 -6.89
CA MET A 78 -7.05 1.94 -6.76
C MET A 78 -5.94 1.05 -7.33
N LEU A 79 -5.90 -0.21 -6.89
CA LEU A 79 -4.92 -1.18 -7.41
C LEU A 79 -5.10 -1.41 -8.91
N SER A 80 -6.34 -1.52 -9.37
CA SER A 80 -6.65 -1.68 -10.79
C SER A 80 -6.18 -0.49 -11.62
N ALA A 81 -6.32 0.73 -11.10
CA ALA A 81 -5.85 1.94 -11.77
C ALA A 81 -4.32 2.02 -11.83
N ALA A 82 -3.61 1.43 -10.85
CA ALA A 82 -2.15 1.40 -10.81
C ALA A 82 -1.52 0.45 -11.84
N LYS A 83 -2.27 -0.51 -12.41
CA LYS A 83 -1.76 -1.52 -13.36
C LYS A 83 -0.96 -0.92 -14.52
N VAL A 84 -1.39 0.21 -15.08
CA VAL A 84 -0.70 0.83 -16.23
C VAL A 84 0.70 1.37 -15.90
N ASP A 85 0.99 1.59 -14.63
CA ASP A 85 2.27 2.09 -14.14
C ASP A 85 3.16 0.99 -13.54
N ILE A 86 2.65 -0.23 -13.42
CA ILE A 86 3.38 -1.39 -12.89
C ILE A 86 3.87 -2.21 -14.10
N PRO A 87 5.19 -2.37 -14.29
CA PRO A 87 5.73 -3.20 -15.37
C PRO A 87 5.22 -4.64 -15.29
N ASP A 88 4.88 -5.23 -16.44
CA ASP A 88 4.42 -6.62 -16.57
C ASP A 88 3.09 -6.96 -15.84
N ALA A 89 2.26 -5.95 -15.54
CA ALA A 89 1.01 -6.11 -14.78
C ALA A 89 -0.21 -6.57 -15.59
#